data_AF-A0A7J8UVK0-F1
#
_entry.id   AF-A0A7J8UVK0-F1
#
_cell.length_a   1.000
_cell.length_b   1.000
_cell.length_c   1.000
_cell.angle_alpha   90.00
_cell.angle_beta   90.00
_cell.angle_gamma   90.00
#
_symmetry.space_group_name_H-M   'P 1'
#
loop_
_entity.id
_entity.type
_entity.pdbx_description
1 polymer ?
#
loop_
_entity_poly.entity_id
_entity_poly.type
_entity_poly.pdbx_seq_one_letter_code
_entity_poly.pdbx_strand_id
1 'polypeptide(L)'
;ISFPSLKKLRLASLNVIKVWHNQLSNVSFCTHEKLTTLKIDEEETQATMTLSLFPQLKSLELKNLQHLSGFCSTSQNKVIEFAFMKSMRIYNCPNLDSFVWRYTRQENQRICSQGDLFDNKVAFPKLQELRVKGCDKLLSIFPSNVLTTFQRLQHLTVNTCGSLQQVFEIMHEEKEIALLATTQLRELHMIRLPELKYIWKNDPKGIFSFKKICTIFVWRCQILKSVFPASIAKDLPRLRYLGIFYCGVEEIVSKLEEGSESEIAVNFELDQLYSLRLWRLPELKCFYPGKHTTKWPMLNKLELVECEKLKILGTQLITNNGQLDFPVHPPLFY
;
A
#
# COMPACT_ATOMS: atom_id res chain seq x y z
N ILE A 1 -4.15 -19.85 27.02
CA ILE A 1 -3.53 -18.69 27.71
C ILE A 1 -4.00 -17.42 27.01
N SER A 2 -4.43 -16.38 27.72
CA SER A 2 -4.84 -15.08 27.16
C SER A 2 -4.00 -13.96 27.79
N PHE A 3 -3.68 -12.93 27.01
CA PHE A 3 -2.95 -11.74 27.48
C PHE A 3 -3.87 -10.50 27.42
N PRO A 4 -4.89 -10.41 28.30
CA PRO A 4 -5.96 -9.43 28.19
C PRO A 4 -5.47 -7.97 28.30
N SER A 5 -4.33 -7.74 28.96
CA SER A 5 -3.76 -6.40 29.16
C SER A 5 -2.64 -6.05 28.17
N LEU A 6 -2.21 -6.98 27.30
CA LEU A 6 -1.08 -6.76 26.42
C LEU A 6 -1.45 -5.80 25.27
N LYS A 7 -0.86 -4.60 25.32
CA LYS A 7 -1.11 -3.52 24.34
C LYS A 7 -0.07 -3.44 23.23
N LYS A 8 1.13 -3.98 23.44
CA LYS A 8 2.24 -3.93 22.49
C LYS A 8 2.90 -5.30 22.41
N LEU A 9 3.06 -5.83 21.21
CA LEU A 9 3.75 -7.08 20.94
C LEU A 9 4.89 -6.80 19.97
N ARG A 10 6.12 -7.16 20.34
CA ARG A 10 7.30 -7.07 19.49
C ARG A 10 8.00 -8.42 19.43
N LEU A 11 8.12 -8.96 18.23
CA LEU A 11 8.83 -10.20 17.93
C LEU A 11 10.02 -9.84 17.05
N ALA A 12 11.24 -10.06 17.55
CA ALA A 12 12.46 -9.61 16.88
C ALA A 12 13.54 -10.68 16.88
N SER A 13 14.13 -10.96 15.71
CA SER A 13 15.28 -11.86 15.54
C SER A 13 15.06 -13.24 16.18
N LEU A 14 13.81 -13.72 16.20
CA LEU A 14 13.47 -15.01 16.77
C LEU A 14 13.77 -16.11 15.75
N ASN A 15 14.57 -17.08 16.17
CA ASN A 15 14.76 -18.35 15.46
C ASN A 15 13.88 -19.46 16.09
N VAL A 16 12.73 -19.07 16.66
CA VAL A 16 11.97 -19.88 17.62
C VAL A 16 10.94 -20.74 16.91
N ILE A 17 10.96 -22.05 17.18
CA ILE A 17 10.27 -23.20 16.53
C ILE A 17 8.75 -23.32 16.83
N LYS A 18 8.23 -22.71 17.89
CA LYS A 18 6.78 -22.55 18.23
C LYS A 18 6.63 -21.31 19.09
N VAL A 19 5.82 -20.33 18.69
CA VAL A 19 5.58 -19.16 19.56
C VAL A 19 4.31 -19.36 20.39
N TRP A 20 3.23 -19.96 19.86
CA TRP A 20 2.07 -20.39 20.66
C TRP A 20 1.37 -21.60 20.02
N HIS A 21 1.05 -22.63 20.80
CA HIS A 21 0.18 -23.75 20.40
C HIS A 21 -0.78 -24.01 21.56
N ASN A 22 -2.06 -23.68 21.38
CA ASN A 22 -3.14 -24.23 22.20
C ASN A 22 -3.52 -25.58 21.55
N GLN A 23 -2.80 -26.64 21.90
CA GLN A 23 -3.37 -28.00 21.88
C GLN A 23 -2.92 -28.72 23.15
N LEU A 24 -3.77 -28.69 24.16
CA LEU A 24 -4.10 -29.93 24.87
C LEU A 24 -5.36 -30.42 24.14
N SER A 25 -5.21 -31.17 23.05
CA SER A 25 -5.48 -32.60 23.13
C SER A 25 -4.69 -33.38 22.06
N ASN A 26 -3.92 -34.36 22.54
CA ASN A 26 -3.38 -35.54 21.88
C ASN A 26 -3.56 -35.65 20.35
N VAL A 27 -2.60 -35.12 19.58
CA VAL A 27 -1.97 -35.84 18.46
C VAL A 27 -0.50 -35.39 18.36
N SER A 28 0.42 -36.36 18.28
CA SER A 28 1.85 -36.21 17.97
C SER A 28 2.06 -35.30 16.74
N PHE A 29 3.16 -34.55 16.57
CA PHE A 29 4.49 -35.07 16.25
C PHE A 29 5.62 -34.14 16.71
N CYS A 30 6.67 -34.76 17.25
CA CYS A 30 8.03 -34.26 17.19
C CYS A 30 8.66 -34.75 15.88
N THR A 31 9.21 -33.84 15.07
CA THR A 31 10.48 -33.98 14.32
C THR A 31 10.69 -32.70 13.50
N HIS A 32 11.95 -32.26 13.46
CA HIS A 32 12.54 -31.05 12.84
C HIS A 32 11.70 -30.16 11.89
N GLU A 33 11.17 -29.02 12.34
CA GLU A 33 10.77 -27.92 11.44
C GLU A 33 11.02 -26.53 12.05
N LYS A 34 11.61 -25.63 11.24
CA LYS A 34 11.81 -24.20 11.55
C LYS A 34 10.44 -23.53 11.62
N LEU A 35 10.19 -22.65 12.60
CA LEU A 35 8.88 -22.00 12.73
C LEU A 35 8.54 -21.15 11.52
N THR A 36 7.61 -21.63 10.71
CA THR A 36 7.02 -20.83 9.64
C THR A 36 5.94 -19.90 10.17
N THR A 37 5.33 -20.19 11.32
CA THR A 37 4.03 -19.58 11.65
C THR A 37 3.80 -19.45 13.15
N LEU A 38 3.18 -18.34 13.58
CA LEU A 38 2.70 -18.15 14.94
C LEU A 38 1.20 -18.54 14.97
N LYS A 39 0.87 -19.66 15.63
CA LYS A 39 -0.50 -20.20 15.63
C LYS A 39 -1.31 -19.57 16.78
N ILE A 40 -2.34 -18.83 16.43
CA ILE A 40 -3.40 -18.40 17.33
C ILE A 40 -4.62 -19.23 16.88
N ASP A 41 -5.04 -20.19 17.71
CA ASP A 41 -6.22 -21.04 17.45
C ASP A 41 -7.31 -20.61 18.42
N GLU A 42 -8.50 -20.29 17.91
CA GLU A 42 -9.60 -19.75 18.72
C GLU A 42 -10.81 -20.69 18.66
N GLU A 43 -11.22 -21.17 19.84
CA GLU A 43 -12.37 -22.08 19.99
C GLU A 43 -13.71 -21.34 19.89
N GLU A 44 -14.75 -22.09 19.51
CA GLU A 44 -16.09 -21.61 19.20
C GLU A 44 -16.79 -20.92 20.38
N THR A 45 -17.06 -19.62 20.25
CA THR A 45 -18.26 -18.95 20.78
C THR A 45 -18.56 -17.66 19.97
N GLN A 46 -19.81 -17.19 19.99
CA GLN A 46 -20.45 -16.34 18.96
C GLN A 46 -19.92 -14.89 18.80
N ALA A 47 -20.27 -14.30 17.63
CA ALA A 47 -20.16 -12.89 17.17
C ALA A 47 -18.74 -12.26 17.13
N THR A 48 -18.26 -11.93 15.91
CA THR A 48 -16.97 -11.23 15.61
C THR A 48 -15.84 -11.58 16.57
N MET A 49 -15.13 -12.67 16.29
CA MET A 49 -14.04 -13.15 17.13
C MET A 49 -12.94 -12.07 17.20
N THR A 50 -12.93 -11.37 18.33
CA THR A 50 -11.78 -10.59 18.77
C THR A 50 -10.68 -11.60 19.09
N LEU A 51 -9.42 -11.28 18.79
CA LEU A 51 -8.30 -12.13 19.20
C LEU A 51 -8.38 -12.43 20.70
N SER A 52 -8.78 -13.64 21.05
CA SER A 52 -8.83 -14.22 22.39
C SER A 52 -7.49 -14.12 23.10
N LEU A 53 -6.39 -14.21 22.36
CA LEU A 53 -5.03 -14.11 22.88
C LEU A 53 -4.58 -12.67 23.13
N PHE A 54 -4.98 -11.71 22.29
CA PHE A 54 -4.53 -10.31 22.38
C PHE A 54 -5.66 -9.29 22.16
N PRO A 55 -6.72 -9.32 22.97
CA PRO A 55 -7.93 -8.52 22.71
C PRO A 55 -7.71 -7.01 22.83
N GLN A 56 -6.59 -6.58 23.42
CA GLN A 56 -6.24 -5.17 23.62
C GLN A 56 -5.00 -4.72 22.83
N LEU A 57 -4.56 -5.50 21.83
CA LEU A 57 -3.34 -5.21 21.09
C LEU A 57 -3.47 -3.92 20.27
N LYS A 58 -2.61 -2.95 20.56
CA LYS A 58 -2.57 -1.64 19.90
C LYS A 58 -1.40 -1.50 18.95
N SER A 59 -0.33 -2.26 19.16
CA SER A 59 0.87 -2.18 18.34
C SER A 59 1.50 -3.55 18.14
N LEU A 60 1.81 -3.87 16.89
CA LEU A 60 2.52 -5.09 16.49
C LEU A 60 3.80 -4.72 15.74
N GLU A 61 4.93 -5.26 16.18
CA GLU A 61 6.20 -5.17 15.48
C GLU A 61 6.77 -6.58 15.23
N LEU A 62 6.96 -6.92 13.96
CA LEU A 62 7.62 -8.13 13.47
C LEU A 62 8.93 -7.71 12.84
N LYS A 63 10.07 -8.18 13.35
CA LYS A 63 11.39 -7.73 12.90
C LYS A 63 12.37 -8.89 12.73
N ASN A 64 13.03 -8.95 11.57
CA ASN A 64 14.07 -9.93 11.25
C ASN A 64 13.61 -11.39 11.44
N LEU A 65 12.35 -11.71 11.11
CA LEU A 65 11.80 -13.05 11.25
C LEU A 65 11.97 -13.80 9.92
N GLN A 66 13.13 -14.43 9.74
CA GLN A 66 13.55 -15.00 8.46
C GLN A 66 12.68 -16.16 7.98
N HIS A 67 12.02 -16.88 8.90
CA HIS A 67 11.20 -18.04 8.56
C HIS A 67 9.69 -17.77 8.62
N LEU A 68 9.27 -16.60 9.12
CA LEU A 68 7.85 -16.28 9.27
C LEU A 68 7.18 -16.19 7.90
N SER A 69 6.21 -17.06 7.64
CA SER A 69 5.32 -17.06 6.48
C SER A 69 3.97 -16.40 6.77
N GLY A 70 3.49 -16.43 8.02
CA GLY A 70 2.27 -15.72 8.44
C GLY A 70 2.14 -15.50 9.95
N PHE A 71 1.32 -14.52 10.35
CA PHE A 71 1.19 -14.09 11.74
C PHE A 71 0.12 -14.85 12.54
N CYS A 72 -1.04 -15.14 11.94
CA CYS A 72 -2.09 -15.93 12.58
C CYS A 72 -2.84 -16.82 11.59
N SER A 73 -3.43 -17.91 12.07
CA SER A 73 -4.28 -18.83 11.29
C SER A 73 -5.74 -18.53 11.51
N THR A 74 -6.58 -18.83 10.51
CA THR A 74 -7.99 -19.12 10.76
C THR A 74 -8.42 -20.45 10.16
N SER A 75 -9.06 -21.30 10.97
CA SER A 75 -9.68 -22.57 10.55
C SER A 75 -11.15 -22.39 10.14
N GLN A 76 -11.72 -21.23 10.46
CA GLN A 76 -13.13 -20.90 10.21
C GLN A 76 -13.18 -19.79 9.16
N ASN A 77 -14.16 -19.81 8.26
CA ASN A 77 -14.32 -18.78 7.22
C ASN A 77 -14.69 -17.38 7.77
N LYS A 78 -14.49 -17.14 9.07
CA LYS A 78 -14.80 -15.92 9.83
C LYS A 78 -13.66 -14.90 9.72
N VAL A 79 -14.01 -13.63 9.94
CA VAL A 79 -13.08 -12.50 9.97
C VAL A 79 -12.49 -12.35 11.37
N ILE A 80 -11.16 -12.25 11.47
CA ILE A 80 -10.44 -11.90 12.70
C ILE A 80 -10.33 -10.39 12.77
N GLU A 81 -10.89 -9.79 13.81
CA GLU A 81 -10.84 -8.33 14.00
C GLU A 81 -9.78 -7.92 15.03
N PHE A 82 -8.86 -7.06 14.61
CA PHE A 82 -7.91 -6.38 15.48
C PHE A 82 -8.45 -5.01 15.91
N ALA A 83 -9.50 -5.02 16.75
CA ALA A 83 -10.34 -3.87 17.09
C ALA A 83 -9.63 -2.67 17.74
N PHE A 84 -8.40 -2.85 18.23
CA PHE A 84 -7.62 -1.80 18.91
C PHE A 84 -6.27 -1.50 18.26
N MET A 85 -5.90 -2.21 17.20
CA MET A 85 -4.59 -2.04 16.57
C MET A 85 -4.49 -0.67 15.91
N LYS A 86 -3.45 0.09 16.24
CA LYS A 86 -3.16 1.43 15.73
C LYS A 86 -1.92 1.49 14.86
N SER A 87 -0.92 0.65 15.14
CA SER A 87 0.36 0.64 14.42
C SER A 87 0.84 -0.78 14.17
N MET A 88 1.19 -1.08 12.93
CA MET A 88 1.75 -2.36 12.51
C MET A 88 3.06 -2.12 11.75
N ARG A 89 4.11 -2.81 12.16
CA ARG A 89 5.44 -2.72 11.55
C ARG A 89 5.96 -4.11 11.26
N ILE A 90 6.27 -4.39 10.01
CA ILE A 90 6.81 -5.65 9.54
C ILE A 90 8.12 -5.34 8.82
N TYR A 91 9.24 -5.81 9.38
CA TYR A 91 10.58 -5.47 8.92
C TYR A 91 11.42 -6.74 8.70
N ASN A 92 11.99 -6.86 7.51
CA ASN A 92 12.91 -7.93 7.12
C ASN A 92 12.35 -9.32 7.46
N CYS A 93 11.14 -9.60 6.97
CA CYS A 93 10.48 -10.89 7.07
C CYS A 93 10.34 -11.45 5.64
N PRO A 94 11.44 -11.88 4.99
CA PRO A 94 11.46 -12.12 3.54
C PRO A 94 10.57 -13.29 3.10
N ASN A 95 10.30 -14.23 4.01
CA ASN A 95 9.44 -15.39 3.75
C ASN A 95 7.96 -15.15 4.05
N LEU A 96 7.56 -13.95 4.49
CA LEU A 96 6.17 -13.61 4.79
C LEU A 96 5.39 -13.56 3.47
N ASP A 97 4.46 -14.49 3.30
CA ASP A 97 3.61 -14.59 2.10
C ASP A 97 2.21 -14.01 2.34
N SER A 98 1.76 -14.00 3.59
CA SER A 98 0.43 -13.59 4.01
C SER A 98 0.42 -13.20 5.48
N PHE A 99 -0.44 -12.28 5.90
CA PHE A 99 -0.62 -11.98 7.33
C PHE A 99 -1.44 -13.09 8.01
N VAL A 100 -2.46 -13.60 7.30
CA VAL A 100 -3.29 -14.73 7.73
C VAL A 100 -3.23 -15.85 6.71
N TRP A 101 -3.14 -17.07 7.22
CA TRP A 101 -3.16 -18.30 6.43
C TRP A 101 -4.38 -19.15 6.80
N ARG A 102 -4.78 -20.03 5.88
CA ARG A 102 -6.01 -20.83 5.98
C ARG A 102 -5.73 -22.31 5.73
N TYR A 103 -6.63 -23.14 6.24
CA TYR A 103 -6.66 -24.58 5.99
C TYR A 103 -7.98 -25.00 5.37
N THR A 104 -7.94 -25.93 4.42
CA THR A 104 -9.16 -26.65 4.01
C THR A 104 -9.50 -27.73 5.03
N ARG A 105 -10.80 -27.93 5.30
CA ARG A 105 -11.28 -29.02 6.17
C ARG A 105 -11.02 -30.41 5.59
N GLN A 106 -10.78 -30.52 4.29
CA GLN A 106 -10.74 -31.81 3.59
C GLN A 106 -9.33 -32.39 3.41
N GLU A 107 -8.24 -31.63 3.51
CA GLU A 107 -6.90 -32.17 3.19
C GLU A 107 -5.72 -31.66 4.04
N ASN A 108 -5.94 -30.91 5.13
CA ASN A 108 -4.86 -30.24 5.89
C ASN A 108 -3.91 -29.40 5.01
N GLN A 109 -4.33 -29.04 3.79
CA GLN A 109 -3.54 -28.25 2.86
C GLN A 109 -3.65 -26.77 3.23
N ARG A 110 -2.49 -26.11 3.23
CA ARG A 110 -2.36 -24.67 3.44
C ARG A 110 -2.86 -23.95 2.19
N ILE A 111 -3.86 -23.10 2.34
CA ILE A 111 -4.19 -22.08 1.34
C ILE A 111 -3.51 -20.80 1.79
N CYS A 112 -2.45 -20.42 1.09
CA CYS A 112 -1.92 -19.06 1.18
C CYS A 112 -2.60 -18.22 0.09
N SER A 113 -2.89 -16.96 0.40
CA SER A 113 -3.03 -15.95 -0.66
C SER A 113 -1.76 -16.00 -1.51
N GLN A 114 -1.88 -15.82 -2.81
CA GLN A 114 -0.76 -15.94 -3.76
C GLN A 114 0.20 -14.75 -3.61
N GLY A 115 0.76 -14.52 -2.42
CA GLY A 115 1.61 -13.37 -2.08
C GLY A 115 0.86 -12.12 -1.60
N ASP A 116 -0.41 -12.20 -1.21
CA ASP A 116 -1.12 -11.03 -0.68
C ASP A 116 -0.93 -10.91 0.83
N LEU A 117 -0.48 -9.73 1.29
CA LEU A 117 -0.29 -9.49 2.72
C LEU A 117 -1.60 -9.60 3.50
N PHE A 118 -2.69 -9.00 3.01
CA PHE A 118 -3.98 -9.06 3.67
C PHE A 118 -5.03 -9.70 2.77
N ASP A 119 -6.05 -10.26 3.38
CA ASP A 119 -7.24 -10.77 2.70
C ASP A 119 -8.51 -10.29 3.42
N ASN A 120 -9.67 -10.72 2.93
CA ASN A 120 -10.96 -10.39 3.53
C ASN A 120 -11.24 -11.11 4.87
N LYS A 121 -10.27 -11.85 5.42
CA LYS A 121 -10.38 -12.55 6.71
C LYS A 121 -9.75 -11.79 7.86
N VAL A 122 -9.24 -10.60 7.60
CA VAL A 122 -8.79 -9.69 8.66
C VAL A 122 -9.38 -8.30 8.53
N ALA A 123 -9.65 -7.71 9.69
CA ALA A 123 -10.08 -6.33 9.79
C ALA A 123 -9.24 -5.54 10.81
N PHE A 124 -8.88 -4.32 10.42
CA PHE A 124 -8.06 -3.41 11.22
C PHE A 124 -8.70 -2.02 11.30
N PRO A 125 -9.90 -1.89 11.90
CA PRO A 125 -10.71 -0.67 11.83
C PRO A 125 -10.06 0.55 12.50
N LYS A 126 -9.04 0.35 13.36
CA LYS A 126 -8.32 1.42 14.06
C LYS A 126 -6.88 1.61 13.62
N LEU A 127 -6.39 0.87 12.62
CA LEU A 127 -5.00 0.97 12.19
C LEU A 127 -4.77 2.32 11.54
N GLN A 128 -3.75 3.04 12.00
CA GLN A 128 -3.38 4.38 11.55
C GLN A 128 -2.06 4.38 10.79
N GLU A 129 -1.17 3.43 11.13
CA GLU A 129 0.17 3.32 10.56
C GLU A 129 0.46 1.87 10.17
N LEU A 130 0.83 1.67 8.91
CA LEU A 130 1.36 0.41 8.40
C LEU A 130 2.73 0.65 7.76
N ARG A 131 3.75 -0.07 8.24
CA ARG A 131 5.09 -0.07 7.63
C ARG A 131 5.50 -1.49 7.29
N VAL A 132 5.78 -1.74 6.01
CA VAL A 132 6.25 -3.03 5.50
C VAL A 132 7.61 -2.84 4.85
N LYS A 133 8.62 -3.59 5.29
CA LYS A 133 9.97 -3.50 4.72
C LYS A 133 10.61 -4.87 4.60
N GLY A 134 11.28 -5.18 3.50
CA GLY A 134 12.05 -6.43 3.38
C GLY A 134 11.18 -7.69 3.43
N CYS A 135 10.00 -7.65 2.78
CA CYS A 135 9.08 -8.79 2.69
C CYS A 135 9.00 -9.23 1.23
N ASP A 136 9.96 -10.05 0.81
CA ASP A 136 10.25 -10.29 -0.61
C ASP A 136 9.28 -11.26 -1.29
N LYS A 137 8.51 -12.06 -0.55
CA LYS A 137 7.46 -12.92 -1.12
C LYS A 137 6.12 -12.22 -1.39
N LEU A 138 5.92 -11.02 -0.86
CA LEU A 138 4.66 -10.29 -1.07
C LEU A 138 4.58 -9.78 -2.51
N LEU A 139 3.47 -10.06 -3.17
CA LEU A 139 3.10 -9.55 -4.49
C LEU A 139 2.11 -8.38 -4.40
N SER A 140 1.25 -8.37 -3.37
CA SER A 140 0.24 -7.33 -3.10
C SER A 140 0.14 -6.99 -1.61
N ILE A 141 -0.25 -5.76 -1.27
CA ILE A 141 -0.55 -5.37 0.12
C ILE A 141 -2.06 -5.44 0.39
N PHE A 142 -2.87 -4.79 -0.46
CA PHE A 142 -4.32 -4.72 -0.33
C PHE A 142 -4.99 -5.27 -1.61
N PRO A 143 -5.16 -6.60 -1.72
CA PRO A 143 -5.89 -7.20 -2.83
C PRO A 143 -7.41 -6.92 -2.74
N SER A 144 -8.14 -7.08 -3.86
CA SER A 144 -9.60 -7.22 -3.91
C SER A 144 -10.42 -6.34 -2.95
N ASN A 145 -10.22 -5.02 -2.97
CA ASN A 145 -10.96 -4.06 -2.13
C ASN A 145 -10.82 -4.24 -0.60
N VAL A 146 -9.83 -5.01 -0.11
CA VAL A 146 -9.60 -5.25 1.32
C VAL A 146 -9.29 -3.96 2.10
N LEU A 147 -8.90 -2.89 1.41
CA LEU A 147 -8.72 -1.55 2.00
C LEU A 147 -9.96 -1.04 2.75
N THR A 148 -11.17 -1.53 2.44
CA THR A 148 -12.41 -1.24 3.19
C THR A 148 -12.32 -1.57 4.68
N THR A 149 -11.46 -2.52 5.08
CA THR A 149 -11.28 -2.92 6.48
C THR A 149 -10.22 -2.09 7.22
N PHE A 150 -9.60 -1.12 6.54
CA PHE A 150 -8.53 -0.24 7.03
C PHE A 150 -8.97 1.24 7.10
N GLN A 151 -10.15 1.48 7.66
CA GLN A 151 -10.88 2.76 7.59
C GLN A 151 -10.18 3.95 8.28
N ARG A 152 -9.11 3.74 9.04
CA ARG A 152 -8.37 4.80 9.76
C ARG A 152 -6.91 4.90 9.34
N LEU A 153 -6.49 4.16 8.31
CA LEU A 153 -5.10 4.13 7.88
C LEU A 153 -4.71 5.50 7.34
N GLN A 154 -3.69 6.11 7.93
CA GLN A 154 -3.21 7.45 7.59
C GLN A 154 -1.83 7.41 6.94
N HIS A 155 -0.97 6.48 7.37
CA HIS A 155 0.42 6.41 6.94
C HIS A 155 0.72 5.00 6.42
N LEU A 156 1.12 4.91 5.16
CA LEU A 156 1.57 3.68 4.53
C LEU A 156 2.99 3.87 4.02
N THR A 157 3.91 3.03 4.50
CA THR A 157 5.28 2.96 3.99
C THR A 157 5.60 1.54 3.57
N VAL A 158 5.96 1.35 2.31
CA VAL A 158 6.41 0.07 1.76
C VAL A 158 7.81 0.24 1.19
N ASN A 159 8.76 -0.56 1.68
CA ASN A 159 10.18 -0.32 1.42
C ASN A 159 10.96 -1.62 1.14
N THR A 160 11.71 -1.72 0.05
CA THR A 160 12.61 -2.88 -0.19
C THR A 160 11.86 -4.22 -0.14
N CYS A 161 10.69 -4.34 -0.77
CA CYS A 161 10.00 -5.61 -0.95
C CYS A 161 10.24 -6.06 -2.40
N GLY A 162 11.04 -7.12 -2.56
CA GLY A 162 11.63 -7.52 -3.84
C GLY A 162 10.63 -7.93 -4.91
N SER A 163 9.58 -8.68 -4.57
CA SER A 163 8.61 -9.17 -5.56
C SER A 163 7.28 -8.41 -5.58
N LEU A 164 7.17 -7.30 -4.84
CA LEU A 164 5.90 -6.57 -4.73
C LEU A 164 5.54 -5.92 -6.06
N GLN A 165 4.43 -6.36 -6.67
CA GLN A 165 3.99 -5.92 -7.99
C GLN A 165 2.96 -4.80 -7.91
N GLN A 166 2.12 -4.82 -6.87
CA GLN A 166 1.04 -3.87 -6.67
C GLN A 166 0.81 -3.53 -5.19
N VAL A 167 0.24 -2.36 -4.90
CA VAL A 167 -0.12 -1.99 -3.51
C VAL A 167 -1.62 -2.11 -3.28
N PHE A 168 -2.41 -1.45 -4.11
CA PHE A 168 -3.87 -1.48 -4.07
C PHE A 168 -4.43 -2.16 -5.31
N GLU A 169 -5.18 -3.24 -5.12
CA GLU A 169 -6.00 -3.86 -6.17
C GLU A 169 -7.47 -3.53 -5.91
N ILE A 170 -8.07 -2.84 -6.87
CA ILE A 170 -9.43 -2.35 -6.75
C ILE A 170 -10.28 -3.03 -7.81
N MET A 171 -11.29 -3.77 -7.37
CA MET A 171 -12.16 -4.53 -8.25
C MET A 171 -13.49 -3.79 -8.40
N HIS A 172 -13.96 -3.60 -9.62
CA HIS A 172 -15.31 -3.09 -9.89
C HIS A 172 -16.30 -4.26 -9.84
N GLU A 173 -17.14 -4.30 -8.81
CA GLU A 173 -18.27 -5.24 -8.77
C GLU A 173 -19.51 -4.56 -9.37
N GLU A 174 -20.08 -5.15 -10.42
CA GLU A 174 -21.17 -4.57 -11.21
C GLU A 174 -22.50 -4.37 -10.44
N LYS A 175 -22.61 -4.88 -9.20
CA LYS A 175 -23.89 -5.02 -8.48
C LYS A 175 -24.03 -4.24 -7.18
N GLU A 176 -22.99 -3.59 -6.66
CA GLU A 176 -23.14 -2.76 -5.47
C GLU A 176 -23.19 -1.29 -5.85
N ILE A 177 -24.18 -0.57 -5.30
CA ILE A 177 -24.17 0.88 -5.22
C ILE A 177 -22.89 1.22 -4.45
N ALA A 178 -21.82 1.56 -5.17
CA ALA A 178 -20.51 1.79 -4.59
C ALA A 178 -20.62 2.90 -3.53
N LEU A 179 -20.77 2.51 -2.27
CA LEU A 179 -20.75 3.43 -1.16
C LEU A 179 -19.34 4.02 -1.16
N LEU A 180 -19.20 5.28 -1.60
CA LEU A 180 -17.93 5.98 -1.72
C LEU A 180 -17.09 5.80 -0.44
N ALA A 181 -16.12 4.88 -0.45
CA ALA A 181 -15.30 4.63 0.71
C ALA A 181 -14.20 5.69 0.76
N THR A 182 -14.38 6.70 1.60
CA THR A 182 -13.37 7.76 1.76
C THR A 182 -12.22 7.24 2.62
N THR A 183 -11.08 7.00 1.98
CA THR A 183 -9.85 6.60 2.67
C THR A 183 -9.34 7.73 3.57
N GLN A 184 -8.64 7.35 4.64
CA GLN A 184 -8.04 8.31 5.58
C GLN A 184 -6.55 8.51 5.33
N LEU A 185 -6.02 7.96 4.22
CA LEU A 185 -4.61 8.00 3.88
C LEU A 185 -4.18 9.45 3.67
N ARG A 186 -3.06 9.79 4.31
CA ARG A 186 -2.41 11.11 4.27
C ARG A 186 -1.03 11.02 3.66
N GLU A 187 -0.30 9.95 3.96
CA GLU A 187 1.08 9.78 3.52
C GLU A 187 1.29 8.40 2.90
N LEU A 188 1.88 8.40 1.70
CA LEU A 188 2.18 7.20 0.93
C LEU A 188 3.63 7.20 0.47
N HIS A 189 4.42 6.27 1.02
CA HIS A 189 5.86 6.19 0.78
C HIS A 189 6.21 4.85 0.13
N MET A 190 6.65 4.88 -1.12
CA MET A 190 7.05 3.70 -1.92
C MET A 190 8.55 3.80 -2.19
N ILE A 191 9.34 2.88 -1.63
CA ILE A 191 10.80 3.06 -1.54
C ILE A 191 11.52 1.77 -1.95
N ARG A 192 12.34 1.80 -3.00
CA ARG A 192 13.12 0.65 -3.50
C ARG A 192 12.25 -0.58 -3.73
N LEU A 193 11.28 -0.48 -4.63
CA LEU A 193 10.41 -1.60 -4.98
C LEU A 193 10.70 -1.97 -6.45
N PRO A 194 11.61 -2.93 -6.70
CA PRO A 194 12.14 -3.17 -8.04
C PRO A 194 11.09 -3.76 -8.99
N GLU A 195 10.16 -4.57 -8.47
CA GLU A 195 9.09 -5.21 -9.24
C GLU A 195 7.74 -4.45 -9.19
N LEU A 196 7.69 -3.27 -8.57
CA LEU A 196 6.43 -2.52 -8.43
C LEU A 196 6.00 -1.94 -9.77
N LYS A 197 4.94 -2.50 -10.34
CA LYS A 197 4.33 -2.04 -11.59
C LYS A 197 3.26 -0.98 -11.35
N TYR A 198 2.50 -1.12 -10.26
CA TYR A 198 1.33 -0.29 -9.98
C TYR A 198 1.20 0.07 -8.50
N ILE A 199 1.06 1.35 -8.16
CA ILE A 199 0.58 1.70 -6.81
C ILE A 199 -0.91 1.33 -6.71
N TRP A 200 -1.69 1.71 -7.72
CA TRP A 200 -3.07 1.28 -7.92
C TRP A 200 -3.14 0.44 -9.19
N LYS A 201 -3.46 -0.86 -9.06
CA LYS A 201 -3.54 -1.79 -10.21
C LYS A 201 -4.68 -1.41 -11.16
N ASN A 202 -5.78 -0.93 -10.61
CA ASN A 202 -7.00 -0.54 -11.33
C ASN A 202 -7.40 0.87 -10.91
N ASP A 203 -8.00 1.62 -11.83
CA ASP A 203 -8.56 2.93 -11.53
C ASP A 203 -9.76 2.74 -10.56
N PRO A 204 -9.80 3.40 -9.38
CA PRO A 204 -10.90 3.21 -8.45
C PRO A 204 -12.28 3.63 -8.99
N LYS A 205 -12.36 4.47 -10.03
CA LYS A 205 -13.57 5.10 -10.59
C LYS A 205 -14.57 5.57 -9.53
N GLY A 206 -14.06 6.08 -8.40
CA GLY A 206 -14.85 6.57 -7.28
C GLY A 206 -15.14 5.57 -6.16
N ILE A 207 -14.89 4.26 -6.32
CA ILE A 207 -15.08 3.24 -5.25
C ILE A 207 -14.35 3.66 -3.97
N PHE A 208 -13.10 4.09 -4.14
CA PHE A 208 -12.28 4.66 -3.07
C PHE A 208 -11.91 6.10 -3.40
N SER A 209 -12.17 7.01 -2.45
CA SER A 209 -11.70 8.39 -2.52
C SER A 209 -10.42 8.56 -1.70
N PHE A 210 -9.42 9.20 -2.30
CA PHE A 210 -8.11 9.48 -1.68
C PHE A 210 -7.90 10.97 -1.38
N LYS A 211 -8.98 11.75 -1.26
CA LYS A 211 -9.01 13.20 -0.99
C LYS A 211 -8.13 13.69 0.17
N LYS A 212 -7.79 12.81 1.12
CA LYS A 212 -7.03 13.15 2.33
C LYS A 212 -5.52 13.04 2.17
N ILE A 213 -5.03 12.56 1.03
CA ILE A 213 -3.60 12.44 0.76
C ILE A 213 -2.96 13.83 0.73
N CYS A 214 -1.88 13.97 1.48
CA CYS A 214 -1.05 15.17 1.58
C CYS A 214 0.33 14.98 0.95
N THR A 215 0.90 13.78 1.11
CA THR A 215 2.30 13.51 0.76
C THR A 215 2.41 12.20 0.01
N ILE A 216 3.05 12.25 -1.14
CA ILE A 216 3.43 11.07 -1.90
C ILE A 216 4.90 11.13 -2.23
N PHE A 217 5.61 10.09 -1.83
CA PHE A 217 7.03 9.96 -2.01
C PHE A 217 7.33 8.59 -2.64
N VAL A 218 7.85 8.62 -3.85
CA VAL A 218 8.27 7.43 -4.60
C VAL A 218 9.77 7.55 -4.88
N TRP A 219 10.54 6.55 -4.45
CA TRP A 219 11.99 6.56 -4.62
C TRP A 219 12.49 5.18 -5.05
N ARG A 220 13.20 5.10 -6.17
CA ARG A 220 13.80 3.85 -6.69
C ARG A 220 12.78 2.74 -7.01
N CYS A 221 11.72 3.06 -7.74
CA CYS A 221 10.74 2.12 -8.28
C CYS A 221 10.87 2.08 -9.81
N GLN A 222 11.70 1.17 -10.34
CA GLN A 222 12.22 1.30 -11.71
C GLN A 222 11.25 0.87 -12.81
N ILE A 223 10.31 -0.05 -12.52
CA ILE A 223 9.32 -0.49 -13.52
C ILE A 223 7.92 0.08 -13.26
N LEU A 224 7.81 1.03 -12.33
CA LEU A 224 6.55 1.68 -12.01
C LEU A 224 6.07 2.46 -13.23
N LYS A 225 4.88 2.14 -13.74
CA LYS A 225 4.37 2.72 -14.99
C LYS A 225 3.87 4.15 -14.81
N SER A 226 3.05 4.35 -13.77
CA SER A 226 2.46 5.64 -13.39
C SER A 226 2.34 5.75 -11.87
N VAL A 227 2.17 6.97 -11.36
CA VAL A 227 1.98 7.18 -9.92
C VAL A 227 0.49 7.12 -9.55
N PHE A 228 -0.40 7.70 -10.35
CA PHE A 228 -1.84 7.74 -10.06
C PHE A 228 -2.70 7.34 -11.26
N PRO A 229 -3.83 6.68 -11.01
CA PRO A 229 -4.98 6.73 -11.91
C PRO A 229 -5.56 8.14 -12.04
N ALA A 230 -6.15 8.44 -13.19
CA ALA A 230 -6.75 9.75 -13.45
C ALA A 230 -7.90 10.09 -12.49
N SER A 231 -8.73 9.14 -12.08
CA SER A 231 -9.81 9.42 -11.10
C SER A 231 -9.28 9.87 -9.75
N ILE A 232 -8.12 9.35 -9.32
CA ILE A 232 -7.47 9.77 -8.09
C ILE A 232 -6.91 11.18 -8.28
N ALA A 233 -6.13 11.40 -9.33
CA ALA A 233 -5.46 12.68 -9.58
C ALA A 233 -6.44 13.86 -9.75
N LYS A 234 -7.67 13.61 -10.23
CA LYS A 234 -8.73 14.62 -10.32
C LYS A 234 -9.15 15.21 -8.97
N ASP A 235 -8.92 14.50 -7.88
CA ASP A 235 -9.59 14.76 -6.60
C ASP A 235 -8.62 14.62 -5.41
N LEU A 236 -7.50 15.34 -5.51
CA LEU A 236 -6.45 15.45 -4.47
C LEU A 236 -6.34 16.87 -3.89
N PRO A 237 -7.40 17.42 -3.27
CA PRO A 237 -7.45 18.81 -2.81
C PRO A 237 -6.49 19.11 -1.66
N ARG A 238 -5.79 18.11 -1.11
CA ARG A 238 -4.86 18.26 0.02
C ARG A 238 -3.43 17.88 -0.31
N LEU A 239 -3.14 17.43 -1.53
CA LEU A 239 -1.80 17.01 -1.91
C LEU A 239 -0.88 18.24 -1.86
N ARG A 240 0.07 18.25 -0.93
CA ARG A 240 1.05 19.33 -0.73
C ARG A 240 2.43 18.98 -1.25
N TYR A 241 2.78 17.69 -1.24
CA TYR A 241 4.08 17.21 -1.67
C TYR A 241 3.95 16.00 -2.58
N LEU A 242 4.52 16.11 -3.78
CA LEU A 242 4.74 15.00 -4.70
C LEU A 242 6.23 14.92 -5.03
N GLY A 243 6.86 13.83 -4.61
CA GLY A 243 8.26 13.56 -4.85
C GLY A 243 8.45 12.23 -5.55
N ILE A 244 9.05 12.23 -6.74
CA ILE A 244 9.33 11.04 -7.54
C ILE A 244 10.82 11.08 -7.92
N PHE A 245 11.55 10.06 -7.51
CA PHE A 245 13.01 10.07 -7.59
C PHE A 245 13.53 8.71 -8.09
N TYR A 246 14.38 8.69 -9.10
CA TYR A 246 15.02 7.47 -9.61
C TYR A 246 14.00 6.38 -10.00
N CYS A 247 12.95 6.74 -10.75
CA CYS A 247 11.89 5.80 -11.14
C CYS A 247 11.73 5.77 -12.67
N GLY A 248 11.24 4.66 -13.21
CA GLY A 248 10.97 4.50 -14.65
C GLY A 248 9.54 4.84 -15.06
N VAL A 249 8.90 5.79 -14.37
CA VAL A 249 7.56 6.27 -14.71
C VAL A 249 7.56 6.93 -16.08
N GLU A 250 6.63 6.54 -16.95
CA GLU A 250 6.45 7.17 -18.27
C GLU A 250 5.54 8.39 -18.19
N GLU A 251 4.57 8.35 -17.28
CA GLU A 251 3.60 9.40 -17.02
C GLU A 251 3.30 9.49 -15.52
N ILE A 252 2.97 10.66 -15.01
CA ILE A 252 2.63 10.83 -13.59
C ILE A 252 1.22 10.28 -13.32
N VAL A 253 0.28 10.60 -14.21
CA VAL A 253 -1.12 10.19 -14.16
C VAL A 253 -1.42 9.29 -15.36
N SER A 254 -1.98 8.10 -15.11
CA SER A 254 -2.31 7.17 -16.19
C SER A 254 -3.51 7.60 -17.01
N LYS A 255 -3.50 7.26 -18.30
CA LYS A 255 -4.66 7.45 -19.20
C LYS A 255 -5.94 6.82 -18.62
N LEU A 256 -7.08 7.48 -18.85
CA LEU A 256 -8.38 6.85 -18.65
C LEU A 256 -8.57 5.69 -19.65
N GLU A 257 -9.25 4.62 -19.23
CA GLU A 257 -9.50 3.44 -20.07
C GLU A 257 -10.30 3.79 -21.36
N GLU A 258 -10.03 3.04 -22.43
CA GLU A 258 -10.64 3.19 -23.76
C GLU A 258 -12.17 3.09 -23.69
N GLY A 259 -12.87 4.03 -24.33
CA GLY A 259 -14.32 4.25 -24.19
C GLY A 259 -14.68 5.59 -23.53
N SER A 260 -13.68 6.28 -22.97
CA SER A 260 -13.79 7.64 -22.42
C SER A 260 -13.02 8.67 -23.26
N GLU A 261 -13.03 8.52 -24.59
CA GLU A 261 -12.62 9.58 -25.52
C GLU A 261 -13.64 10.72 -25.49
N SER A 262 -13.73 11.40 -24.36
CA SER A 262 -14.34 12.71 -24.31
C SER A 262 -13.37 13.67 -24.98
N GLU A 263 -13.84 14.43 -25.96
CA GLU A 263 -13.09 15.57 -26.49
C GLU A 263 -12.79 16.63 -25.41
N ILE A 264 -13.49 16.55 -24.27
CA ILE A 264 -13.40 17.45 -23.13
C ILE A 264 -12.09 17.20 -22.38
N ALA A 265 -11.29 18.25 -22.23
CA ALA A 265 -10.08 18.22 -21.45
C ALA A 265 -10.38 17.86 -19.98
N VAL A 266 -9.63 16.92 -19.43
CA VAL A 266 -9.70 16.57 -18.01
C VAL A 266 -9.11 17.70 -17.18
N ASN A 267 -9.88 18.24 -16.23
CA ASN A 267 -9.35 19.19 -15.26
C ASN A 267 -8.76 18.46 -14.05
N PHE A 268 -7.50 18.74 -13.73
CA PHE A 268 -6.83 18.27 -12.51
C PHE A 268 -6.66 19.45 -11.54
N GLU A 269 -7.35 19.38 -10.40
CA GLU A 269 -7.33 20.41 -9.35
C GLU A 269 -6.32 20.04 -8.27
N LEU A 270 -5.07 20.46 -8.47
CA LEU A 270 -3.95 20.21 -7.56
C LEU A 270 -3.57 21.50 -6.80
N ASP A 271 -4.61 22.20 -6.33
CA ASP A 271 -4.51 23.56 -5.83
C ASP A 271 -3.61 23.72 -4.61
N GLN A 272 -3.51 22.70 -3.76
CA GLN A 272 -2.68 22.73 -2.57
C GLN A 272 -1.26 22.22 -2.79
N LEU A 273 -0.88 21.82 -4.02
CA LEU A 273 0.45 21.30 -4.28
C LEU A 273 1.48 22.41 -4.10
N TYR A 274 2.28 22.28 -3.05
CA TYR A 274 3.30 23.25 -2.67
C TYR A 274 4.66 22.88 -3.23
N SER A 275 4.99 21.59 -3.27
CA SER A 275 6.29 21.08 -3.72
C SER A 275 6.13 19.90 -4.68
N LEU A 276 6.57 20.08 -5.92
CA LEU A 276 6.74 19.04 -6.94
C LEU A 276 8.23 18.80 -7.18
N ARG A 277 8.70 17.56 -6.98
CA ARG A 277 10.10 17.19 -7.20
C ARG A 277 10.21 15.92 -8.02
N LEU A 278 10.78 16.05 -9.21
CA LEU A 278 10.95 14.98 -10.20
C LEU A 278 12.43 14.86 -10.53
N TRP A 279 13.09 13.84 -10.01
CA TRP A 279 14.54 13.67 -10.17
C TRP A 279 14.88 12.32 -10.80
N ARG A 280 15.74 12.32 -11.82
CA ARG A 280 16.26 11.13 -12.50
C ARG A 280 15.14 10.22 -12.97
N LEU A 281 14.26 10.76 -13.81
CA LEU A 281 13.13 10.06 -14.40
C LEU A 281 13.35 9.94 -15.91
N PRO A 282 14.21 9.00 -16.37
CA PRO A 282 14.66 8.95 -17.76
C PRO A 282 13.54 8.62 -18.75
N GLU A 283 12.48 7.96 -18.28
CA GLU A 283 11.35 7.54 -19.11
C GLU A 283 10.17 8.51 -19.09
N LEU A 284 10.19 9.53 -18.23
CA LEU A 284 9.04 10.42 -18.04
C LEU A 284 8.82 11.31 -19.26
N LYS A 285 7.65 11.17 -19.90
CA LYS A 285 7.27 11.89 -21.13
C LYS A 285 6.34 13.07 -20.86
N CYS A 286 5.38 12.91 -19.96
CA CYS A 286 4.34 13.91 -19.69
C CYS A 286 3.72 13.76 -18.29
N PHE A 287 2.89 14.73 -17.90
CA PHE A 287 2.08 14.61 -16.68
C PHE A 287 0.90 13.65 -16.87
N TYR A 288 0.14 13.82 -17.95
CA TYR A 288 -1.00 12.99 -18.34
C TYR A 288 -1.05 12.91 -19.87
N PRO A 289 -1.25 11.73 -20.49
CA PRO A 289 -1.15 11.55 -21.93
C PRO A 289 -2.36 12.05 -22.73
N GLY A 290 -3.49 12.36 -22.07
CA GLY A 290 -4.70 12.87 -22.72
C GLY A 290 -4.83 14.40 -22.66
N LYS A 291 -5.84 14.96 -23.32
CA LYS A 291 -6.17 16.40 -23.20
C LYS A 291 -6.51 16.73 -21.75
N HIS A 292 -5.81 17.70 -21.17
CA HIS A 292 -6.02 18.09 -19.79
C HIS A 292 -5.72 19.57 -19.55
N THR A 293 -6.25 20.06 -18.43
CA THR A 293 -5.89 21.35 -17.83
C THR A 293 -5.43 21.11 -16.41
N THR A 294 -4.35 21.77 -16.00
CA THR A 294 -3.85 21.72 -14.63
C THR A 294 -3.65 23.14 -14.11
N LYS A 295 -3.97 23.35 -12.83
CA LYS A 295 -3.67 24.58 -12.12
C LYS A 295 -2.88 24.24 -10.86
N TRP A 296 -1.90 25.09 -10.55
CA TRP A 296 -0.96 24.89 -9.45
C TRP A 296 -0.80 26.17 -8.61
N PRO A 297 -1.89 26.82 -8.15
CA PRO A 297 -1.85 28.14 -7.53
C PRO A 297 -0.95 28.24 -6.28
N MET A 298 -0.71 27.15 -5.55
CA MET A 298 0.13 27.14 -4.35
C MET A 298 1.55 26.59 -4.59
N LEU A 299 1.92 26.30 -5.85
CA LEU A 299 3.22 25.69 -6.16
C LEU A 299 4.33 26.71 -5.95
N ASN A 300 5.10 26.48 -4.89
CA ASN A 300 6.24 27.32 -4.52
C ASN A 300 7.57 26.66 -4.86
N LYS A 301 7.59 25.32 -4.93
CA LYS A 301 8.80 24.56 -5.18
C LYS A 301 8.61 23.58 -6.33
N LEU A 302 9.34 23.79 -7.43
CA LEU A 302 9.41 22.90 -8.57
C LEU A 302 10.86 22.50 -8.82
N GLU A 303 11.15 21.21 -8.77
CA GLU A 303 12.48 20.67 -9.12
C GLU A 303 12.32 19.61 -10.20
N LEU A 304 12.94 19.85 -11.36
CA LEU A 304 13.02 18.93 -12.49
C LEU A 304 14.50 18.67 -12.77
N VAL A 305 15.01 17.50 -12.38
CA VAL A 305 16.43 17.18 -12.46
C VAL A 305 16.59 15.88 -13.24
N GLU A 306 17.35 15.89 -14.34
CA GLU A 306 17.62 14.68 -15.16
C GLU A 306 16.31 13.94 -15.59
N CYS A 307 15.37 14.68 -16.21
CA CYS A 307 14.10 14.16 -16.78
C CYS A 307 14.07 14.39 -18.30
N GLU A 308 14.94 13.70 -19.04
CA GLU A 308 15.31 14.07 -20.42
C GLU A 308 14.18 13.95 -21.45
N LYS A 309 13.26 13.00 -21.30
CA LYS A 309 12.14 12.78 -22.23
C LYS A 309 10.94 13.70 -21.98
N LEU A 310 10.97 14.47 -20.90
CA LEU A 310 9.84 15.28 -20.47
C LEU A 310 9.70 16.49 -21.39
N LYS A 311 8.63 16.53 -22.18
CA LYS A 311 8.34 17.66 -23.06
C LYS A 311 7.73 18.80 -22.24
N ILE A 312 8.49 19.87 -22.05
CA ILE A 312 8.03 21.12 -21.42
C ILE A 312 8.00 22.17 -22.52
N LEU A 313 6.83 22.75 -22.81
CA LEU A 313 6.73 23.93 -23.66
C LEU A 313 6.93 25.17 -22.78
N GLY A 314 7.91 26.01 -23.12
CA GLY A 314 8.04 27.34 -22.53
C GLY A 314 9.33 27.68 -21.79
N THR A 315 10.46 26.98 -21.97
CA THR A 315 11.82 27.57 -21.83
C THR A 315 12.88 26.54 -22.19
N GLN A 316 13.91 26.98 -22.92
CA GLN A 316 15.20 26.30 -22.98
C GLN A 316 15.71 26.16 -21.53
N LEU A 317 15.59 24.96 -20.94
CA LEU A 317 16.19 24.67 -19.65
C LEU A 317 17.70 24.62 -19.83
N ILE A 318 18.38 25.73 -19.52
CA ILE A 318 19.83 25.72 -19.32
C ILE A 318 20.07 24.90 -18.06
N THR A 319 20.47 23.65 -18.23
CA THR A 319 20.97 22.81 -17.15
C THR A 319 22.34 23.32 -16.73
N ASN A 320 22.39 24.32 -15.85
CA ASN A 320 23.57 24.59 -15.02
C ASN A 320 23.15 25.29 -13.72
N ASN A 321 23.36 24.58 -12.60
CA ASN A 321 23.32 25.05 -11.22
C ASN A 321 21.96 25.43 -10.60
N GLY A 322 21.05 24.44 -10.54
CA GLY A 322 20.43 24.04 -9.26
C GLY A 322 19.44 24.95 -8.53
N GLN A 323 19.07 26.13 -9.03
CA GLN A 323 18.01 26.94 -8.43
C GLN A 323 17.21 27.70 -9.49
N LEU A 324 15.90 27.46 -9.53
CA LEU A 324 14.95 28.21 -10.35
C LEU A 324 14.16 29.14 -9.42
N ASP A 325 14.46 30.44 -9.47
CA ASP A 325 13.63 31.50 -8.89
C ASP A 325 12.93 32.25 -10.03
N PHE A 326 11.71 31.83 -10.39
CA PHE A 326 10.77 32.61 -11.18
C PHE A 326 9.34 32.34 -10.72
N PRO A 327 8.40 33.31 -10.86
CA PRO A 327 7.00 33.07 -10.63
C PRO A 327 6.49 32.09 -11.68
N VAL A 328 6.29 30.82 -11.27
CA VAL A 328 5.83 29.76 -12.15
C VAL A 328 4.38 30.04 -12.54
N HIS A 329 4.18 30.57 -13.75
CA HIS A 329 2.87 30.60 -14.39
C HIS A 329 2.72 29.35 -15.28
N PRO A 330 1.80 28.41 -14.97
CA PRO A 330 1.54 27.20 -15.76
C PRO A 330 0.82 27.51 -17.10
N PRO A 331 0.86 26.59 -18.10
CA PRO A 331 1.08 25.14 -17.94
C PRO A 331 2.45 24.67 -18.47
N LEU A 332 3.24 24.08 -17.58
CA LEU A 332 4.53 23.42 -17.89
C LEU A 332 4.36 22.01 -18.47
N PHE A 333 3.16 21.43 -18.39
CA PHE A 333 2.84 20.09 -18.86
C PHE A 333 1.57 20.16 -19.69
N TYR A 334 1.66 19.80 -20.98
CA TYR A 334 0.55 19.65 -21.91
C TYR A 334 0.55 18.25 -22.51
#